data_AF-A0A8B9SLA3-F1
#
_entry.id   AF-A0A8B9SLA3-F1
#
_cell.length_a   1.000
_cell.length_b   1.000
_cell.length_c   1.000
_cell.angle_alpha   90.00
_cell.angle_beta   90.00
_cell.angle_gamma   90.00
#
_symmetry.space_group_name_H-M   'P 1'
#
loop_
_entity.id
_entity.type
_entity.pdbx_description
1 polymer ?
#
loop_
_entity_poly.entity_id
_entity_poly.type
_entity_poly.pdbx_seq_one_letter_code
_entity_poly.pdbx_strand_id
1 'polypeptide(L)'
;LFGLGVSRLDAQDPDVGINSLQTYQLSANPHFVLDVQTRGDGSKYAELVLEKELDREEQRELHLVLTALDGGSPPRSAHVQIHIDVLDSNDNAPVFNQSTYKASVRENTPSGTLVAKISAYDLDDGPNGDIVYSFSSHTPAKVRELFALDSATGELRVKGQLDYEETKLHEVYLQAKDKGAVPGVAHCKVLVEVVDVNDNAPEVTVTSVYSPVPEDAAPGTVVALLSVTDLDSRDNGLVNSGCWVVSAPPRSCFSSPIAVCNNAVSG
;
A
#
# COMPACT_ATOMS: atom_id res chain seq x y z
N LEU A 1 -32.11 -5.74 9.00
CA LEU A 1 -32.95 -6.94 9.24
C LEU A 1 -32.74 -7.90 8.06
N PHE A 2 -31.71 -8.75 8.12
CA PHE A 2 -31.65 -9.94 7.26
C PHE A 2 -31.85 -11.11 8.21
N GLY A 3 -33.11 -11.53 8.33
CA GLY A 3 -33.47 -12.63 9.20
C GLY A 3 -32.84 -13.90 8.67
N LEU A 4 -32.24 -14.68 9.56
CA LEU A 4 -32.09 -16.12 9.42
C LEU A 4 -33.42 -16.66 8.90
N GLY A 5 -33.48 -16.86 7.58
CA GLY A 5 -34.66 -17.36 6.90
C GLY A 5 -34.80 -18.81 7.27
N VAL A 6 -35.54 -19.07 8.35
CA VAL A 6 -35.96 -20.42 8.74
C VAL A 6 -36.70 -21.01 7.54
N SER A 7 -36.00 -21.84 6.79
CA SER A 7 -36.56 -22.51 5.63
C SER A 7 -37.30 -23.73 6.16
N ARG A 8 -38.62 -23.58 6.27
CA ARG A 8 -39.54 -24.65 6.66
C ARG A 8 -39.59 -25.68 5.54
N LEU A 9 -39.32 -26.93 5.88
CA LEU A 9 -39.31 -28.09 5.00
C LEU A 9 -40.46 -29.01 5.39
N ASP A 10 -41.40 -29.21 4.45
CA ASP A 10 -42.55 -30.10 4.61
C ASP A 10 -42.50 -31.20 3.53
N ALA A 11 -42.70 -32.44 3.94
CA ALA A 11 -42.98 -33.59 3.08
C ALA A 11 -44.43 -34.04 3.28
N GLN A 12 -45.05 -34.57 2.22
CA GLN A 12 -46.42 -35.07 2.27
C GLN A 12 -46.43 -36.58 2.11
N ASP A 13 -47.08 -37.24 3.06
CA ASP A 13 -47.35 -38.67 3.02
C ASP A 13 -48.87 -38.87 3.19
N PRO A 14 -49.58 -39.41 2.18
CA PRO A 14 -51.02 -39.64 2.24
C PRO A 14 -51.46 -40.71 3.26
N ASP A 15 -50.54 -41.55 3.75
CA ASP A 15 -50.85 -42.60 4.72
C ASP A 15 -51.11 -42.00 6.13
N VAL A 16 -51.60 -42.83 7.05
CA VAL A 16 -51.95 -42.43 8.42
C VAL A 16 -51.17 -43.26 9.46
N GLY A 17 -51.02 -42.68 10.66
CA GLY A 17 -50.41 -43.38 11.80
C GLY A 17 -48.93 -43.67 11.57
N ILE A 18 -48.50 -44.91 11.75
CA ILE A 18 -47.08 -45.27 11.63
C ILE A 18 -46.58 -45.26 10.17
N ASN A 19 -47.48 -45.43 9.21
CA ASN A 19 -47.12 -45.43 7.79
C ASN A 19 -47.05 -44.03 7.20
N SER A 20 -47.49 -42.98 7.92
CA SER A 20 -47.28 -41.60 7.48
C SER A 20 -45.85 -41.15 7.78
N LEU A 21 -45.47 -39.98 7.29
CA LEU A 21 -44.21 -39.31 7.59
C LEU A 21 -43.87 -39.35 9.10
N GLN A 22 -42.72 -39.95 9.43
CA GLN A 22 -42.26 -40.08 10.82
C GLN A 22 -41.11 -39.14 11.14
N THR A 23 -40.17 -38.92 10.22
CA THR A 23 -39.00 -38.10 10.49
C THR A 23 -38.33 -37.58 9.23
N TYR A 24 -37.41 -36.63 9.44
CA TYR A 24 -36.49 -36.12 8.44
C TYR A 24 -35.05 -36.45 8.83
N GLN A 25 -34.19 -36.61 7.83
CA GLN A 25 -32.76 -36.76 7.99
C GLN A 25 -32.05 -35.84 7.00
N LEU A 26 -30.97 -35.20 7.43
CA LEU A 26 -30.11 -34.36 6.60
C LEU A 26 -28.81 -35.10 6.33
N SER A 27 -28.26 -34.93 5.13
CA SER A 27 -26.90 -35.38 4.81
C SER A 27 -25.87 -34.79 5.80
N ALA A 28 -24.87 -35.59 6.14
CA ALA A 28 -23.79 -35.17 7.03
C ALA A 28 -23.13 -33.89 6.51
N ASN A 29 -23.07 -32.87 7.36
CA ASN A 29 -22.47 -31.58 7.06
C ASN A 29 -22.08 -30.88 8.39
N PRO A 30 -21.17 -29.91 8.37
CA PRO A 30 -20.66 -29.29 9.59
C PRO A 30 -21.38 -28.00 10.03
N HIS A 31 -22.37 -27.51 9.27
CA HIS A 31 -22.98 -26.18 9.50
C HIS A 31 -24.45 -26.21 9.89
N PHE A 32 -25.21 -27.21 9.43
CA PHE A 32 -26.65 -27.25 9.53
C PHE A 32 -27.17 -28.52 10.21
N VAL A 33 -28.17 -28.32 11.06
CA VAL A 33 -28.97 -29.37 11.68
C VAL A 33 -30.45 -29.19 11.33
N LEU A 34 -31.25 -30.23 11.54
CA LEU A 34 -32.70 -30.15 11.42
C LEU A 34 -33.33 -30.03 12.80
N ASP A 35 -34.20 -29.04 12.97
CA ASP A 35 -35.15 -29.01 14.07
C ASP A 35 -36.49 -29.56 13.60
N VAL A 36 -36.87 -30.74 14.07
CA VAL A 36 -38.11 -31.42 13.64
C VAL A 36 -39.22 -31.15 14.64
N GLN A 37 -40.24 -30.44 14.17
CA GLN A 37 -41.38 -30.02 14.95
C GLN A 37 -42.62 -30.84 14.58
N THR A 38 -43.47 -31.12 15.58
CA THR A 38 -44.75 -31.83 15.39
C THR A 38 -45.90 -30.85 15.59
N ARG A 39 -46.76 -30.71 14.59
CA ARG A 39 -47.98 -29.89 14.65
C ARG A 39 -49.04 -30.56 15.51
N GLY A 40 -50.04 -29.78 15.94
CA GLY A 40 -51.16 -30.28 16.76
C GLY A 40 -52.03 -31.35 16.09
N ASP A 41 -51.94 -31.51 14.77
CA ASP A 41 -52.60 -32.55 13.98
C ASP A 41 -51.76 -33.84 13.83
N GLY A 42 -50.56 -33.89 14.43
CA GLY A 42 -49.62 -35.01 14.33
C GLY A 42 -48.70 -34.97 13.12
N SER A 43 -48.91 -34.04 12.18
CA SER A 43 -47.99 -33.86 11.04
C SER A 43 -46.67 -33.24 11.47
N LYS A 44 -45.60 -33.56 10.76
CA LYS A 44 -44.23 -33.14 11.12
C LYS A 44 -43.61 -32.27 10.04
N TYR A 45 -42.85 -31.28 10.48
CA TYR A 45 -42.07 -30.42 9.61
C TYR A 45 -40.66 -30.25 10.17
N ALA A 46 -39.72 -29.97 9.29
CA ALA A 46 -38.35 -29.67 9.70
C ALA A 46 -38.02 -28.21 9.40
N GLU A 47 -37.21 -27.62 10.24
CA GLU A 47 -36.57 -26.35 10.00
C GLU A 47 -35.07 -26.58 9.84
N LEU A 48 -34.48 -26.03 8.79
CA LEU A 48 -33.03 -26.04 8.62
C LEU A 48 -32.44 -24.96 9.51
N VAL A 49 -31.65 -25.35 10.50
CA VAL A 49 -31.07 -24.46 11.50
C VAL A 49 -29.56 -24.43 11.32
N LEU A 50 -29.01 -23.21 11.29
CA LEU A 50 -27.57 -23.00 11.28
C LEU A 50 -27.01 -23.23 12.68
N GLU A 51 -26.11 -24.19 12.82
CA GLU A 51 -25.45 -24.55 14.08
C GLU A 51 -24.03 -23.96 14.17
N LYS A 52 -23.33 -23.89 13.03
CA LYS A 52 -21.98 -23.31 12.93
C LYS A 52 -21.97 -22.20 11.89
N GLU A 53 -21.18 -21.16 12.14
CA GLU A 53 -20.95 -20.04 11.22
C GLU A 53 -20.62 -20.52 9.80
N LEU A 54 -21.08 -19.75 8.82
CA LEU A 54 -20.73 -19.90 7.41
C LEU A 54 -19.63 -18.90 7.09
N ASP A 55 -18.71 -19.32 6.23
CA ASP A 55 -17.65 -18.48 5.70
C ASP A 55 -17.68 -18.64 4.17
N ARG A 56 -17.95 -17.54 3.47
CA ARG A 56 -18.11 -17.55 2.02
C ARG A 56 -16.75 -17.68 1.33
N GLU A 57 -15.70 -17.14 1.94
CA GLU A 57 -14.32 -17.19 1.50
C GLU A 57 -13.77 -18.62 1.62
N GLU A 58 -14.28 -19.41 2.56
CA GLU A 58 -14.02 -20.85 2.67
C GLU A 58 -14.90 -21.68 1.72
N GLN A 59 -16.23 -21.49 1.76
CA GLN A 59 -17.18 -22.27 0.96
C GLN A 59 -18.40 -21.46 0.53
N ARG A 60 -18.43 -21.10 -0.77
CA ARG A 60 -19.49 -20.27 -1.40
C ARG A 60 -20.84 -20.97 -1.55
N GLU A 61 -20.82 -22.28 -1.76
CA GLU A 61 -22.02 -23.07 -2.07
C GLU A 61 -22.04 -24.37 -1.25
N LEU A 62 -23.20 -24.75 -0.74
CA LEU A 62 -23.42 -26.04 -0.09
C LEU A 62 -24.53 -26.82 -0.80
N HIS A 63 -24.32 -28.13 -0.92
CA HIS A 63 -25.32 -29.06 -1.43
C HIS A 63 -25.65 -30.08 -0.36
N LEU A 64 -26.89 -30.03 0.14
CA LEU A 64 -27.39 -30.95 1.16
C LEU A 64 -28.48 -31.85 0.55
N VAL A 65 -28.66 -33.03 1.15
CA VAL A 65 -29.76 -33.94 0.80
C VAL A 65 -30.66 -34.10 2.01
N LEU A 66 -31.92 -33.71 1.86
CA LEU A 66 -32.96 -33.95 2.84
C LEU A 66 -33.68 -35.25 2.49
N THR A 67 -33.84 -36.13 3.48
CA THR A 67 -34.54 -37.40 3.35
C THR A 67 -35.74 -37.42 4.30
N ALA A 68 -36.94 -37.63 3.77
CA ALA A 68 -38.14 -37.90 4.56
C ALA A 68 -38.35 -39.41 4.67
N LEU A 69 -38.69 -39.93 5.85
CA LEU A 69 -38.94 -41.35 6.08
C LEU A 69 -40.31 -41.60 6.72
N ASP A 70 -41.01 -42.62 6.23
CA ASP A 70 -42.17 -43.21 6.90
C ASP A 70 -41.75 -44.24 7.98
N GLY A 71 -42.72 -44.79 8.71
CA GLY A 71 -42.51 -45.83 9.72
C GLY A 71 -42.96 -47.22 9.26
N GLY A 72 -43.11 -47.42 7.95
CA GLY A 72 -43.52 -48.69 7.37
C GLY A 72 -42.50 -49.82 7.61
N SER A 73 -42.91 -51.06 7.34
CA SER A 73 -42.01 -52.22 7.34
C SER A 73 -42.16 -53.00 6.01
N PRO A 74 -41.27 -52.80 5.03
CA PRO A 74 -40.08 -51.94 5.07
C PRO A 74 -40.42 -50.44 4.98
N PRO A 75 -39.56 -49.54 5.52
CA PRO A 75 -39.78 -48.10 5.44
C PRO A 75 -39.56 -47.59 4.01
N ARG A 76 -40.31 -46.57 3.60
CA ARG A 76 -40.10 -45.84 2.34
C ARG A 76 -39.55 -44.44 2.63
N SER A 77 -38.82 -43.92 1.65
CA SER A 77 -38.19 -42.61 1.75
C SER A 77 -38.33 -41.79 0.48
N ALA A 78 -38.30 -40.47 0.64
CA ALA A 78 -38.17 -39.51 -0.44
C ALA A 78 -36.97 -38.59 -0.16
N HIS A 79 -36.29 -38.14 -1.22
CA HIS A 79 -35.10 -37.31 -1.11
C HIS A 79 -35.25 -36.03 -1.95
N VAL A 80 -34.74 -34.91 -1.45
CA VAL A 80 -34.64 -33.65 -2.19
C VAL A 80 -33.27 -33.02 -1.97
N GLN A 81 -32.72 -32.41 -3.02
CA GLN A 81 -31.47 -31.65 -2.94
C GLN A 81 -31.76 -30.21 -2.52
N ILE A 82 -31.02 -29.74 -1.52
CA ILE A 82 -31.05 -28.35 -1.06
C ILE A 82 -29.74 -27.71 -1.52
N HIS A 83 -29.85 -26.64 -2.28
CA HIS A 83 -28.72 -25.82 -2.70
C HIS A 83 -28.74 -24.52 -1.90
N ILE A 84 -27.62 -24.21 -1.26
CA ILE A 84 -27.46 -23.06 -0.40
C ILE A 84 -26.35 -22.20 -0.98
N ASP A 85 -26.72 -21.00 -1.43
CA ASP A 85 -25.78 -19.96 -1.84
C ASP A 85 -25.45 -19.09 -0.63
N VAL A 86 -24.17 -19.03 -0.26
CA VAL A 86 -23.70 -18.18 0.82
C VAL A 86 -23.49 -16.77 0.26
N LEU A 87 -24.23 -15.80 0.80
CA LEU A 87 -24.08 -14.40 0.40
C LEU A 87 -22.89 -13.78 1.11
N ASP A 88 -22.24 -12.87 0.38
CA ASP A 88 -21.08 -12.12 0.84
C ASP A 88 -21.42 -11.12 1.95
N SER A 89 -20.49 -10.97 2.89
CA SER A 89 -20.48 -9.94 3.92
C SER A 89 -19.12 -9.26 3.89
N ASN A 90 -19.06 -7.98 4.24
CA ASN A 90 -17.78 -7.26 4.30
C ASN A 90 -17.06 -7.55 5.63
N ASP A 91 -16.51 -8.76 5.77
CA ASP A 91 -15.86 -9.25 6.98
C ASP A 91 -14.33 -9.45 6.82
N ASN A 92 -13.80 -9.28 5.61
CA ASN A 92 -12.38 -9.09 5.40
C ASN A 92 -12.06 -7.59 5.23
N ALA A 93 -10.84 -7.23 5.57
CA ALA A 93 -10.34 -5.87 5.35
C ALA A 93 -9.15 -5.95 4.39
N PRO A 94 -8.86 -4.88 3.63
CA PRO A 94 -7.76 -4.91 2.67
C PRO A 94 -6.44 -5.23 3.37
N VAL A 95 -5.59 -6.06 2.76
CA VAL A 95 -4.28 -6.41 3.30
C VAL A 95 -3.20 -6.06 2.28
N PHE A 96 -2.20 -5.27 2.70
CA PHE A 96 -1.03 -4.99 1.87
C PHE A 96 -0.06 -6.17 1.85
N ASN A 97 0.58 -6.41 0.69
CA ASN A 97 1.64 -7.43 0.57
C ASN A 97 2.85 -7.14 1.47
N GLN A 98 3.10 -5.87 1.77
CA GLN A 98 4.21 -5.41 2.61
C GLN A 98 3.74 -4.25 3.50
N SER A 99 4.21 -4.22 4.74
CA SER A 99 3.99 -3.08 5.65
C SER A 99 4.83 -1.86 5.27
N THR A 100 6.00 -2.08 4.65
CA THR A 100 6.90 -1.03 4.17
C THR A 100 7.47 -1.37 2.80
N TYR A 101 7.28 -0.47 1.84
CA TYR A 101 7.89 -0.51 0.51
C TYR A 101 9.09 0.44 0.47
N LYS A 102 10.14 0.07 -0.26
CA LYS A 102 11.31 0.93 -0.50
C LYS A 102 11.44 1.23 -1.98
N ALA A 103 11.65 2.49 -2.31
CA ALA A 103 11.88 2.96 -3.66
C ALA A 103 12.99 4.01 -3.66
N SER A 104 13.66 4.17 -4.80
CA SER A 104 14.58 5.27 -5.03
C SER A 104 14.21 6.00 -6.31
N VAL A 105 14.37 7.31 -6.30
CA VAL A 105 14.07 8.18 -7.43
C VAL A 105 15.13 9.26 -7.51
N ARG A 106 15.62 9.58 -8.71
CA ARG A 106 16.55 10.70 -8.87
C ARG A 106 15.81 12.01 -8.63
N GLU A 107 16.49 12.98 -8.03
CA GLU A 107 15.99 14.34 -8.06
C GLU A 107 15.84 14.86 -9.50
N ASN A 108 15.13 15.98 -9.67
CA ASN A 108 14.86 16.59 -10.99
C ASN A 108 14.15 15.68 -12.00
N THR A 109 13.68 14.51 -11.57
CA THR A 109 12.90 13.57 -12.40
C THR A 109 11.56 14.22 -12.79
N PRO A 110 11.12 14.07 -14.05
CA PRO A 110 9.88 14.69 -14.52
C PRO A 110 8.65 14.16 -13.76
N SER A 111 7.67 15.05 -13.56
CA SER A 111 6.35 14.70 -13.05
C SER A 111 5.72 13.58 -13.86
N GLY A 112 5.02 12.67 -13.19
CA GLY A 112 4.42 11.48 -13.76
C GLY A 112 5.31 10.24 -13.71
N THR A 113 6.59 10.35 -13.35
CA THR A 113 7.48 9.19 -13.21
C THR A 113 7.00 8.24 -12.12
N LEU A 114 6.97 6.94 -12.41
CA LEU A 114 6.58 5.89 -11.46
C LEU A 114 7.67 5.70 -10.41
N VAL A 115 7.29 5.79 -9.13
CA VAL A 115 8.17 5.60 -7.98
C VAL A 115 8.00 4.20 -7.41
N ALA A 116 6.75 3.81 -7.13
CA ALA A 116 6.42 2.51 -6.58
C ALA A 116 5.01 2.10 -7.02
N LYS A 117 4.74 0.79 -7.04
CA LYS A 117 3.40 0.25 -7.17
C LYS A 117 3.07 -0.52 -5.90
N ILE A 118 2.13 0.00 -5.12
CA ILE A 118 1.61 -0.70 -3.94
C ILE A 118 0.44 -1.60 -4.35
N SER A 119 0.27 -2.69 -3.62
CA SER A 119 -0.83 -3.62 -3.84
C SER A 119 -1.37 -4.08 -2.50
N ALA A 120 -2.68 -3.96 -2.35
CA ALA A 120 -3.47 -4.65 -1.34
C ALA A 120 -4.42 -5.64 -2.02
N TYR A 121 -4.88 -6.62 -1.25
CA TYR A 121 -5.90 -7.57 -1.66
C TYR A 121 -6.97 -7.66 -0.58
N ASP A 122 -8.19 -7.95 -0.99
CA ASP A 122 -9.34 -8.18 -0.13
C ASP A 122 -10.06 -9.42 -0.65
N LEU A 123 -10.56 -10.27 0.25
CA LEU A 123 -11.12 -11.58 -0.09
C LEU A 123 -12.62 -11.53 -0.36
N ASP A 124 -13.28 -10.44 0.03
CA ASP A 124 -14.72 -10.26 -0.11
C ASP A 124 -15.13 -10.07 -1.59
N ASP A 125 -16.41 -10.26 -1.88
CA ASP A 125 -16.94 -10.18 -3.26
C ASP A 125 -17.37 -8.77 -3.67
N GLY A 126 -17.13 -8.43 -4.94
CA GLY A 126 -17.65 -7.21 -5.54
C GLY A 126 -17.22 -5.93 -4.78
N PRO A 127 -18.15 -5.02 -4.43
CA PRO A 127 -17.82 -3.79 -3.71
C PRO A 127 -17.10 -4.00 -2.37
N ASN A 128 -17.34 -5.13 -1.71
CA ASN A 128 -16.72 -5.45 -0.43
C ASN A 128 -15.22 -5.80 -0.63
N GLY A 129 -14.86 -6.40 -1.76
CA GLY A 129 -13.45 -6.65 -2.13
C GLY A 129 -12.78 -5.53 -2.94
N ASP A 130 -13.54 -4.53 -3.40
CA ASP A 130 -13.07 -3.47 -4.29
C ASP A 130 -12.24 -2.43 -3.54
N ILE A 131 -10.93 -2.42 -3.76
CA ILE A 131 -10.00 -1.54 -3.04
C ILE A 131 -9.86 -0.16 -3.68
N VAL A 132 -9.81 0.88 -2.84
CA VAL A 132 -9.43 2.25 -3.19
C VAL A 132 -8.23 2.69 -2.37
N TYR A 133 -7.18 3.14 -3.06
CA TYR A 133 -5.96 3.66 -2.44
C TYR A 133 -6.03 5.17 -2.21
N SER A 134 -5.49 5.64 -1.09
CA SER A 134 -5.36 7.08 -0.80
C SER A 134 -4.21 7.38 0.15
N PHE A 135 -3.82 8.65 0.26
CA PHE A 135 -2.87 9.08 1.28
C PHE A 135 -3.52 9.02 2.67
N SER A 136 -2.84 8.37 3.62
CA SER A 136 -3.21 8.40 5.03
C SER A 136 -3.14 9.83 5.58
N SER A 137 -3.98 10.12 6.59
CA SER A 137 -3.93 11.38 7.36
C SER A 137 -2.55 11.70 7.93
N HIS A 138 -1.71 10.69 8.15
CA HIS A 138 -0.33 10.86 8.63
C HIS A 138 0.67 11.33 7.55
N THR A 139 0.30 11.31 6.26
CA THR A 139 1.19 11.84 5.21
C THR A 139 1.26 13.37 5.27
N PRO A 140 2.46 13.97 5.45
CA PRO A 140 2.64 15.41 5.50
C PRO A 140 2.12 16.12 4.25
N ALA A 141 1.59 17.34 4.39
CA ALA A 141 1.04 18.12 3.28
C ALA A 141 2.06 18.30 2.14
N LYS A 142 3.30 18.65 2.48
CA LYS A 142 4.42 18.80 1.53
C LYS A 142 4.62 17.52 0.70
N VAL A 143 4.56 16.34 1.32
CA VAL A 143 4.71 15.05 0.61
C VAL A 143 3.55 14.81 -0.37
N ARG A 144 2.33 15.25 -0.05
CA ARG A 144 1.15 15.17 -0.96
C ARG A 144 1.25 16.13 -2.16
N GLU A 145 2.10 17.14 -2.08
CA GLU A 145 2.41 18.03 -3.20
C GLU A 145 3.47 17.42 -4.11
N LEU A 146 4.42 16.67 -3.52
CA LEU A 146 5.51 16.01 -4.22
C LEU A 146 5.13 14.71 -4.91
N PHE A 147 4.16 13.96 -4.38
CA PHE A 147 3.72 12.68 -4.95
C PHE A 147 2.23 12.65 -5.28
N ALA A 148 1.88 11.88 -6.32
CA ALA A 148 0.52 11.53 -6.69
C ALA A 148 0.32 10.02 -6.53
N LEU A 149 -0.83 9.62 -6.00
CA LEU A 149 -1.22 8.21 -5.90
C LEU A 149 -2.46 7.99 -6.78
N ASP A 150 -2.39 7.00 -7.66
CA ASP A 150 -3.55 6.54 -8.39
C ASP A 150 -4.43 5.65 -7.49
N SER A 151 -5.69 6.04 -7.34
CA SER A 151 -6.60 5.43 -6.36
C SER A 151 -7.09 4.05 -6.76
N ALA A 152 -6.99 3.65 -8.03
CA ALA A 152 -7.46 2.36 -8.52
C ALA A 152 -6.31 1.36 -8.68
N THR A 153 -5.14 1.83 -9.12
CA THR A 153 -4.00 0.97 -9.48
C THR A 153 -2.93 0.86 -8.41
N GLY A 154 -2.93 1.76 -7.41
CA GLY A 154 -1.90 1.81 -6.38
C GLY A 154 -0.55 2.33 -6.88
N GLU A 155 -0.51 3.00 -8.03
CA GLU A 155 0.72 3.57 -8.57
C GLU A 155 1.04 4.92 -7.91
N LEU A 156 2.19 4.97 -7.22
CA LEU A 156 2.76 6.19 -6.65
C LEU A 156 3.71 6.82 -7.67
N ARG A 157 3.45 8.07 -8.05
CA ARG A 157 4.18 8.81 -9.08
C ARG A 157 4.68 10.14 -8.55
N VAL A 158 5.77 10.64 -9.13
CA VAL A 158 6.27 12.00 -8.89
C VAL A 158 5.24 13.01 -9.39
N LYS A 159 5.00 14.07 -8.62
CA LYS A 159 4.09 15.18 -8.97
C LYS A 159 4.83 16.52 -8.93
N GLY A 160 5.53 16.79 -7.83
CA GLY A 160 6.34 17.99 -7.63
C GLY A 160 7.81 17.77 -7.98
N GLN A 161 8.63 18.80 -7.76
CA GLN A 161 10.08 18.72 -7.89
C GLN A 161 10.68 18.12 -6.62
N LEU A 162 11.48 17.06 -6.81
CA LEU A 162 12.28 16.48 -5.75
C LEU A 162 13.66 17.11 -5.82
N ASP A 163 14.18 17.47 -4.66
CA ASP A 163 15.45 18.16 -4.43
C ASP A 163 16.17 17.40 -3.30
N TYR A 164 17.33 16.84 -3.62
CA TYR A 164 18.11 16.00 -2.73
C TYR A 164 18.79 16.83 -1.63
N GLU A 165 19.26 18.04 -1.95
CA GLU A 165 19.84 19.02 -1.02
C GLU A 165 18.80 19.44 0.03
N GLU A 166 17.52 19.51 -0.34
CA GLU A 166 16.43 19.81 0.58
C GLU A 166 15.98 18.60 1.41
N THR A 167 15.68 17.46 0.79
CA THR A 167 15.17 16.27 1.51
C THR A 167 15.55 14.95 0.84
N LYS A 168 16.44 14.20 1.52
CA LYS A 168 16.99 12.92 1.03
C LYS A 168 16.04 11.72 1.13
N LEU A 169 15.07 11.76 2.05
CA LEU A 169 14.16 10.65 2.32
C LEU A 169 12.75 11.16 2.58
N HIS A 170 11.80 10.71 1.78
CA HIS A 170 10.37 10.97 2.00
C HIS A 170 9.67 9.73 2.53
N GLU A 171 8.93 9.91 3.63
CA GLU A 171 8.01 8.89 4.14
C GLU A 171 6.59 9.17 3.65
N VAL A 172 6.05 8.25 2.85
CA VAL A 172 4.70 8.35 2.30
C VAL A 172 3.81 7.32 2.99
N TYR A 173 2.85 7.78 3.78
CA TYR A 173 1.89 6.93 4.49
C TYR A 173 0.64 6.73 3.65
N LEU A 174 0.37 5.50 3.23
CA LEU A 174 -0.73 5.16 2.35
C LEU A 174 -1.78 4.33 3.09
N GLN A 175 -3.01 4.36 2.58
CA GLN A 175 -4.09 3.51 3.04
C GLN A 175 -4.84 2.88 1.88
N ALA A 176 -5.30 1.65 2.09
CA ALA A 176 -6.24 0.93 1.23
C ALA A 176 -7.55 0.79 2.00
N LYS A 177 -8.66 1.01 1.32
CA LYS A 177 -10.00 0.95 1.89
C LYS A 177 -10.93 0.26 0.89
N ASP A 178 -11.71 -0.70 1.33
CA ASP A 178 -12.75 -1.31 0.48
C ASP A 178 -13.96 -0.36 0.29
N LYS A 179 -14.95 -0.81 -0.49
CA LYS A 179 -16.20 -0.07 -0.72
C LYS A 179 -17.40 -0.72 -0.02
N GLY A 180 -17.15 -1.55 1.00
CA GLY A 180 -18.19 -2.18 1.79
C GLY A 180 -19.06 -1.18 2.55
N ALA A 181 -20.20 -1.64 3.07
CA ALA A 181 -21.11 -0.78 3.84
C ALA A 181 -20.47 -0.27 5.15
N VAL A 182 -19.62 -1.12 5.75
CA VAL A 182 -18.75 -0.76 6.88
C VAL A 182 -17.31 -1.02 6.42
N PRO A 183 -16.65 -0.02 5.83
CA PRO A 183 -15.39 -0.29 5.17
C PRO A 183 -14.25 -0.64 6.10
N GLY A 184 -13.49 -1.68 5.74
CA GLY A 184 -12.18 -2.01 6.27
C GLY A 184 -11.11 -1.05 5.76
N VAL A 185 -10.06 -0.86 6.57
CA VAL A 185 -8.93 0.01 6.23
C VAL A 185 -7.64 -0.66 6.64
N ALA A 186 -6.65 -0.63 5.75
CA ALA A 186 -5.27 -0.96 6.08
C ALA A 186 -4.31 0.16 5.70
N HIS A 187 -3.12 0.10 6.29
CA HIS A 187 -2.08 1.10 6.14
C HIS A 187 -0.76 0.46 5.71
N CYS A 188 0.01 1.19 4.90
CA CYS A 188 1.41 0.86 4.63
C CYS A 188 2.25 2.15 4.52
N LYS A 189 3.56 1.98 4.52
CA LYS A 189 4.52 3.07 4.31
C LYS A 189 5.35 2.83 3.06
N VAL A 190 5.61 3.88 2.28
CA VAL A 190 6.62 3.87 1.22
C VAL A 190 7.76 4.80 1.64
N LEU A 191 8.97 4.25 1.70
CA LEU A 191 10.21 5.00 1.91
C LEU A 191 10.81 5.32 0.55
N VAL A 192 10.81 6.61 0.18
CA VAL A 192 11.32 7.10 -1.09
C VAL A 192 12.65 7.80 -0.85
N GLU A 193 13.74 7.13 -1.24
CA GLU A 193 15.09 7.68 -1.20
C GLU A 193 15.33 8.55 -2.45
N VAL A 194 15.68 9.82 -2.25
CA VAL A 194 16.07 10.71 -3.33
C VAL A 194 17.54 10.45 -3.65
N VAL A 195 17.84 10.30 -4.93
CA VAL A 195 19.20 10.08 -5.44
C VAL A 195 19.72 11.38 -6.03
N ASP A 196 20.83 11.84 -5.46
CA ASP A 196 21.65 12.98 -5.84
C ASP A 196 22.04 12.97 -7.34
N VAL A 197 21.89 14.11 -7.99
CA VAL A 197 22.32 14.44 -9.33
C VAL A 197 23.14 15.72 -9.26
N ASN A 198 24.30 15.77 -9.94
CA ASN A 198 25.10 16.99 -9.99
C ASN A 198 24.34 18.13 -10.70
N ASP A 199 23.70 19.00 -9.93
CA ASP A 199 22.93 20.13 -10.42
C ASP A 199 23.30 21.45 -9.72
N ASN A 200 24.16 21.40 -8.69
CA ASN A 200 24.80 22.57 -8.11
C ASN A 200 26.21 22.75 -8.68
N ALA A 201 26.55 24.00 -9.02
CA ALA A 201 27.90 24.34 -9.44
C ALA A 201 28.74 24.80 -8.23
N PRO A 202 30.06 24.55 -8.22
CA PRO A 202 30.91 25.02 -7.13
C PRO A 202 30.89 26.55 -6.98
N GLU A 203 30.60 27.04 -5.79
CA GLU A 203 30.64 28.46 -5.45
C GLU A 203 31.98 28.83 -4.81
N VAL A 204 32.64 29.88 -5.33
CA VAL A 204 33.90 30.39 -4.79
C VAL A 204 33.62 31.61 -3.93
N THR A 205 33.96 31.53 -2.64
CA THR A 205 33.85 32.65 -1.70
C THR A 205 35.21 33.15 -1.26
N VAL A 206 35.37 34.46 -1.23
CA VAL A 206 36.60 35.10 -0.75
C VAL A 206 36.51 35.25 0.77
N THR A 207 37.33 34.51 1.51
CA THR A 207 37.29 34.51 2.98
C THR A 207 38.17 35.60 3.59
N SER A 208 39.24 35.98 2.90
CA SER A 208 40.09 37.10 3.29
C SER A 208 40.80 37.70 2.08
N VAL A 209 40.94 39.02 2.06
CA VAL A 209 41.75 39.74 1.09
C VAL A 209 42.68 40.67 1.84
N TYR A 210 43.97 40.55 1.57
CA TYR A 210 44.98 41.50 2.00
C TYR A 210 45.26 42.48 0.86
N SER A 211 44.67 43.67 0.91
CA SER A 211 44.81 44.72 -0.11
C SER A 211 44.75 46.12 0.53
N PRO A 212 45.62 47.07 0.13
CA PRO A 212 46.66 46.95 -0.92
C PRO A 212 47.92 46.19 -0.46
N VAL A 213 48.63 45.57 -1.40
CA VAL A 213 49.88 44.82 -1.16
C VAL A 213 51.10 45.73 -1.46
N PRO A 214 52.07 45.88 -0.54
CA PRO A 214 53.30 46.63 -0.80
C PRO A 214 54.17 46.02 -1.92
N GLU A 215 54.87 46.87 -2.68
CA GLU A 215 55.71 46.41 -3.80
C GLU A 215 56.96 45.62 -3.36
N ASP A 216 57.38 45.77 -2.12
CA ASP A 216 58.52 45.07 -1.50
C ASP A 216 58.12 43.76 -0.81
N ALA A 217 56.87 43.31 -0.99
CA ALA A 217 56.38 42.04 -0.45
C ALA A 217 57.24 40.85 -0.93
N ALA A 218 57.69 40.03 0.02
CA ALA A 218 58.52 38.87 -0.28
C ALA A 218 57.75 37.81 -1.08
N PRO A 219 58.43 37.03 -1.95
CA PRO A 219 57.79 35.88 -2.60
C PRO A 219 57.17 34.92 -1.57
N GLY A 220 55.91 34.54 -1.80
CA GLY A 220 55.12 33.71 -0.88
C GLY A 220 54.17 34.48 0.05
N THR A 221 54.11 35.82 -0.03
CA THR A 221 53.07 36.60 0.66
C THR A 221 51.67 36.18 0.19
N VAL A 222 50.82 35.79 1.13
CA VAL A 222 49.42 35.42 0.87
C VAL A 222 48.59 36.69 0.65
N VAL A 223 47.93 36.79 -0.51
CA VAL A 223 47.16 37.99 -0.91
C VAL A 223 45.66 37.81 -0.72
N ALA A 224 45.16 36.59 -0.91
CA ALA A 224 43.76 36.27 -0.68
C ALA A 224 43.63 34.82 -0.24
N LEU A 225 42.59 34.55 0.55
CA LEU A 225 42.15 33.21 0.88
C LEU A 225 40.77 32.99 0.25
N LEU A 226 40.64 31.92 -0.53
CA LEU A 226 39.40 31.51 -1.17
C LEU A 226 38.93 30.19 -0.57
N SER A 227 37.62 30.02 -0.47
CA SER A 227 36.95 28.77 -0.17
C SER A 227 36.07 28.40 -1.35
N VAL A 228 35.98 27.11 -1.67
CA VAL A 228 35.06 26.60 -2.70
C VAL A 228 34.12 25.61 -2.03
N THR A 229 32.82 25.78 -2.24
CA THR A 229 31.77 24.92 -1.69
C THR A 229 30.85 24.47 -2.81
N ASP A 230 30.48 23.21 -2.80
CA ASP A 230 29.48 22.62 -3.71
C ASP A 230 28.40 21.98 -2.84
N LEU A 231 27.12 22.15 -3.21
CA LEU A 231 25.99 21.68 -2.40
C LEU A 231 25.68 20.20 -2.64
N ASP A 232 26.10 19.65 -3.78
CA ASP A 232 25.91 18.24 -4.11
C ASP A 232 26.70 17.33 -3.14
N SER A 233 26.35 16.06 -3.03
CA SER A 233 27.06 15.10 -2.17
C SER A 233 28.02 14.16 -2.94
N ARG A 234 28.96 13.56 -2.20
CA ARG A 234 29.92 12.55 -2.70
C ARG A 234 30.73 13.10 -3.89
N ASP A 235 30.78 12.34 -4.99
CA ASP A 235 31.54 12.68 -6.19
C ASP A 235 30.96 13.91 -6.90
N ASN A 236 29.66 14.19 -6.75
CA ASN A 236 29.01 15.34 -7.36
C ASN A 236 29.48 16.65 -6.70
N GLY A 237 29.64 16.67 -5.37
CA GLY A 237 30.18 17.82 -4.64
C GLY A 237 31.70 17.85 -4.53
N LEU A 238 32.42 16.93 -5.19
CA LEU A 238 33.87 16.86 -5.10
C LEU A 238 34.52 17.95 -5.98
N VAL A 239 34.93 19.03 -5.34
CA VAL A 239 35.66 20.10 -6.02
C VAL A 239 37.15 19.77 -6.09
N ASN A 240 37.67 19.59 -7.31
CA ASN A 240 39.12 19.47 -7.53
C ASN A 240 39.75 20.87 -7.69
N SER A 241 40.40 21.37 -6.65
CA SER A 241 41.10 22.66 -6.67
C SER A 241 42.45 22.55 -7.40
N GLY A 242 42.41 22.53 -8.74
CA GLY A 242 43.59 22.72 -9.57
C GLY A 242 44.11 24.16 -9.47
N CYS A 243 45.39 24.33 -9.15
CA CYS A 243 46.05 25.64 -9.17
C CYS A 243 46.31 26.04 -10.63
N TRP A 244 45.59 27.05 -11.15
CA TRP A 244 45.83 27.60 -12.48
C TRP A 244 46.43 29.00 -12.36
N VAL A 245 47.62 29.19 -12.92
CA VAL A 245 48.26 30.51 -13.02
C VAL A 245 47.54 31.31 -14.11
N VAL A 246 46.80 32.35 -13.73
CA VAL A 246 46.24 33.31 -14.69
C VAL A 246 47.36 34.27 -15.08
N SER A 247 48.01 34.03 -16.21
CA SER A 247 48.93 34.99 -16.81
C SER A 247 48.13 36.11 -17.48
N ALA A 248 48.19 37.33 -16.96
CA ALA A 248 47.66 38.51 -17.63
C ALA A 248 48.40 38.76 -18.97
N PRO A 249 47.74 39.25 -20.03
CA PRO A 249 48.41 39.58 -21.28
C PRO A 249 49.44 40.71 -21.07
N PRO A 250 50.58 40.70 -21.79
CA PRO A 250 51.68 41.61 -21.52
C PRO A 250 51.32 43.02 -21.98
N ARG A 251 50.92 43.87 -21.04
CA ARG A 251 51.04 45.32 -21.22
C ARG A 251 51.86 45.89 -20.06
N SER A 252 53.14 46.08 -20.39
CA SER A 252 54.17 46.90 -19.73
C SER A 252 54.40 46.70 -18.23
N CYS A 253 55.59 46.14 -17.96
CA CYS A 253 56.39 46.21 -16.73
C CYS A 253 55.86 45.42 -15.51
N PHE A 254 56.53 44.28 -15.29
CA PHE A 254 56.59 43.48 -14.04
C PHE A 254 55.26 43.15 -13.37
N SER A 255 54.57 42.13 -13.86
CA SER A 255 53.63 41.36 -13.05
C SER A 255 54.12 39.92 -12.93
N SER A 256 54.68 39.58 -11.77
CA SER A 256 54.95 38.20 -11.39
C SER A 256 53.61 37.43 -11.33
N PRO A 257 53.58 36.15 -11.72
CA PRO A 257 52.35 35.35 -11.67
C PRO A 257 51.83 35.28 -10.23
N ILE A 258 50.55 35.61 -10.03
CA ILE A 258 49.85 35.39 -8.76
C ILE A 258 49.47 33.91 -8.72
N ALA A 259 50.10 33.15 -7.82
CA ALA A 259 49.68 31.80 -7.51
C ALA A 259 48.52 31.86 -6.50
N VAL A 260 47.34 31.42 -6.91
CA VAL A 260 46.19 31.26 -6.02
C VAL A 260 46.18 29.82 -5.53
N CYS A 261 46.64 29.60 -4.30
CA CYS A 261 46.57 28.28 -3.67
C CYS A 261 45.29 28.18 -2.84
N ASN A 262 44.35 27.32 -3.25
CA ASN A 262 43.17 26.99 -2.46
C ASN A 262 43.51 25.85 -1.50
N ASN A 263 43.26 26.05 -0.20
CA ASN A 263 43.22 24.94 0.74
C ASN A 263 41.86 24.24 0.59
N ALA A 264 41.89 22.96 0.26
CA ALA A 264 40.71 22.10 0.27
C ALA A 264 40.25 21.87 1.72
N VAL A 265 38.96 22.02 1.97
CA VAL A 265 38.32 21.44 3.16
C VAL A 265 37.33 20.42 2.65
N SER A 266 37.67 19.14 2.81
CA SER A 266 36.74 18.02 2.67
C SER A 266 35.83 18.02 3.90
N GLY A 267 34.52 18.19 3.69
CA GLY A 267 33.48 17.98 4.69
C GLY A 267 32.56 16.87 4.23
#